data_AF-A0A7X3BZ02-F1
#
_entry.id   AF-A0A7X3BZ02-F1
#
_cell.length_a   1.000
_cell.length_b   1.000
_cell.length_c   1.000
_cell.angle_alpha   90.00
_cell.angle_beta   90.00
_cell.angle_gamma   90.00
#
_symmetry.space_group_name_H-M   'P 1'
#
loop_
_entity.id
_entity.type
_entity.pdbx_description
1 polymer ?
#
loop_
_entity_poly.entity_id
_entity_poly.type
_entity_poly.pdbx_seq_one_letter_code
_entity_poly.pdbx_strand_id
1 'polypeptide(L)' 'MCLICQRIELIKAGENPYFVRELETGYLVIGDHQYFAGYSLFLAKEHVTELHHLEK' A
#
# COMPACT_ATOMS: atom_id res chain seq x y z
N MET A 1 3.62 9.53 12.60
CA MET A 1 2.56 8.55 12.32
C MET A 1 2.50 8.36 10.80
N CYS A 2 2.81 7.17 10.27
CA CYS A 2 2.88 6.92 8.82
C CYS A 2 1.53 6.40 8.30
N LEU A 3 0.91 7.12 7.37
CA LEU A 3 -0.38 6.74 6.77
C LEU A 3 -0.30 5.41 6.01
N ILE A 4 0.83 5.12 5.34
CA ILE A 4 1.03 3.87 4.61
C ILE A 4 1.08 2.68 5.58
N CYS A 5 1.83 2.80 6.68
CA CYS A 5 1.88 1.76 7.71
C CYS A 5 0.51 1.50 8.32
N GLN A 6 -0.25 2.56 8.65
CA GLN A 6 -1.61 2.40 9.17
C GLN A 6 -2.50 1.68 8.17
N ARG A 7 -2.40 2.01 6.88
CA ARG A 7 -3.14 1.32 5.83
C ARG A 7 -2.75 -0.14 5.72
N ILE A 8 -1.48 -0.49 5.86
CA ILE A 8 -1.02 -1.89 5.89
C ILE A 8 -1.61 -2.63 7.08
N GLU A 9 -1.68 -2.01 8.26
CA GLU A 9 -2.33 -2.63 9.42
C GLU A 9 -3.83 -2.86 9.20
N LEU A 10 -4.55 -1.92 8.56
CA LEU A 10 -5.94 -2.12 8.13
C LEU A 10 -6.09 -3.26 7.11
N ILE A 11 -5.13 -3.43 6.19
CA ILE A 11 -5.11 -4.56 5.24
C ILE A 11 -4.98 -5.88 6.01
N LYS A 12 -4.04 -5.95 6.95
CA LYS A 12 -3.82 -7.15 7.77
C LYS A 12 -5.02 -7.48 8.66
N ALA A 13 -5.74 -6.46 9.14
CA ALA A 13 -6.98 -6.61 9.89
C ALA A 13 -8.19 -6.99 9.00
N GLY A 14 -8.06 -6.94 7.68
CA GLY A 14 -9.17 -7.17 6.75
C GLY A 14 -10.17 -6.01 6.69
N GLU A 15 -9.78 -4.83 7.15
CA GLU A 15 -10.63 -3.64 7.30
C GLU A 15 -10.42 -2.60 6.20
N ASN A 16 -9.38 -2.73 5.37
CA ASN A 16 -9.15 -1.82 4.25
C ASN A 16 -10.06 -2.19 3.06
N PRO A 17 -11.08 -1.37 2.73
CA PRO A 17 -12.04 -1.67 1.66
C PRO A 17 -11.43 -1.58 0.25
N TYR A 18 -10.26 -0.97 0.12
CA TYR A 18 -9.56 -0.76 -1.15
C TYR A 18 -8.48 -1.80 -1.42
N PHE A 19 -8.35 -2.81 -0.55
CA PHE A 19 -7.40 -3.88 -0.75
C PHE A 19 -7.75 -4.71 -2.00
N VAL A 20 -6.75 -4.92 -2.87
CA VAL A 20 -6.90 -5.73 -4.08
C VAL A 20 -6.22 -7.08 -3.90
N ARG A 21 -4.91 -7.05 -3.60
CA ARG A 21 -4.11 -8.28 -3.50
C ARG A 21 -2.81 -8.04 -2.74
N GLU A 22 -2.40 -9.04 -1.96
CA GLU A 22 -1.06 -9.12 -1.39
C GLU A 22 -0.10 -9.81 -2.37
N LEU A 23 1.08 -9.24 -2.53
CA LEU A 23 2.20 -9.78 -3.30
C LEU A 23 3.38 -10.03 -2.35
N GLU A 24 4.44 -10.66 -2.86
CA GLU A 24 5.61 -11.02 -2.07
C GLU A 24 6.20 -9.81 -1.32
N THR A 25 6.39 -8.69 -2.03
CA THR A 25 7.08 -7.49 -1.52
C THR A 25 6.15 -6.36 -1.09
N GLY A 26 4.83 -6.49 -1.25
CA GLY A 26 3.92 -5.38 -1.02
C GLY A 26 2.44 -5.71 -1.20
N TYR A 27 1.63 -4.66 -1.19
CA TYR A 27 0.18 -4.75 -1.32
C TYR A 27 -0.30 -3.83 -2.44
N LEU A 28 -1.14 -4.37 -3.32
CA LEU A 28 -1.86 -3.57 -4.31
C LEU A 28 -3.17 -3.09 -3.70
N VAL A 29 -3.40 -1.78 -3.76
CA VAL A 29 -4.64 -1.14 -3.31
C VAL A 29 -5.18 -0.17 -4.36
N ILE A 30 -6.49 0.03 -4.38
CA ILE A 30 -7.09 1.16 -5.09
C ILE A 30 -6.76 2.45 -4.34
N GLY A 31 -6.38 3.50 -5.07
CA GLY A 31 -6.09 4.80 -4.49
C GLY A 31 -7.36 5.48 -3.95
N ASP A 32 -7.26 6.16 -2.81
CA ASP A 32 -8.42 6.80 -2.15
C ASP A 32 -9.05 7.90 -3.03
N HIS A 33 -8.23 8.52 -3.88
CA HIS A 33 -8.65 9.47 -4.89
C HIS A 33 -8.36 8.91 -6.28
N GLN A 34 -9.41 8.75 -7.08
CA GLN A 34 -9.31 8.22 -8.45
C GLN A 34 -9.21 9.38 -9.43
N TYR A 35 -7.98 9.81 -9.75
CA TYR A 35 -7.77 10.78 -10.84
C TYR A 35 -8.20 10.19 -12.20
N PHE A 36 -7.99 8.89 -12.38
CA PHE A 36 -8.56 8.07 -13.44
C PHE A 36 -9.06 6.76 -12.86
N ALA A 37 -9.98 6.10 -13.58
CA ALA A 37 -10.57 4.83 -13.16
C ALA A 37 -9.50 3.74 -13.06
N GLY A 38 -9.46 3.07 -11.91
CA GLY A 38 -8.49 1.99 -11.64
C GLY A 38 -7.13 2.49 -11.16
N TYR A 39 -6.99 3.78 -10.82
CA TYR A 39 -5.77 4.28 -10.22
C TYR A 39 -5.43 3.49 -8.96
N SER A 40 -4.25 2.87 -8.96
CA SER A 40 -3.83 1.92 -7.94
C SER A 40 -2.48 2.31 -7.39
N LEU A 41 -2.27 1.98 -6.12
CA LEU A 41 -1.03 2.19 -5.40
C LEU A 41 -0.43 0.84 -5.04
N PHE A 42 0.88 0.72 -5.19
CA PHE A 42 1.64 -0.39 -4.64
C PHE A 42 2.35 0.06 -3.37
N LEU A 43 2.01 -0.57 -2.25
CA LEU A 43 2.56 -0.26 -0.94
C LEU A 43 3.63 -1.30 -0.60
N ALA A 44 4.88 -0.88 -0.46
CA ALA A 44 5.96 -1.76 -0.02
C ALA A 44 5.68 -2.25 1.42
N LYS A 45 6.00 -3.53 1.68
CA LYS A 45 5.97 -4.09 3.04
C LYS A 45 7.04 -3.47 3.93
N GLU A 46 8.19 -3.13 3.34
CA GLU A 46 9.27 -2.44 4.00
C GLU A 46 8.98 -0.94 4.07
N HIS A 47 9.08 -0.36 5.27
CA HIS A 47 8.94 1.07 5.44
C HIS A 47 10.26 1.77 5.13
N VAL A 48 10.26 2.53 4.05
CA VAL A 48 11.32 3.49 3.73
C VAL A 48 10.70 4.84 3.35
N THR A 49 11.47 5.91 3.53
CA THR A 49 11.03 7.27 3.17
C THR A 49 11.14 7.54 1.68
N GLU A 50 12.10 6.89 1.01
CA GLU A 50 12.46 7.13 -0.39
C GLU A 50 12.79 5.79 -1.06
N LEU A 51 12.51 5.67 -2.36
CA LEU A 51 12.65 4.41 -3.09
C LEU A 51 14.08 3.86 -3.07
N HIS A 52 15.09 4.72 -3.09
CA HIS A 52 16.50 4.33 -3.11
C HIS A 52 17.01 3.80 -1.76
N HIS A 53 16.20 3.84 -0.71
CA HIS A 53 16.50 3.21 0.57
C HIS A 53 16.02 1.76 0.66
N LEU A 54 15.23 1.26 -0.31
CA LEU A 54 14.86 -0.16 -0.36
C LEU A 54 16.10 -1.03 -0.56
N GLU A 55 16.17 -2.13 0.17
CA GLU A 55 17.19 -3.16 -0.06
C GLU A 55 17.05 -3.75 -1.48
N LYS A 56 18.18 -4.14 -2.07
CA LYS A 56 18.26 -4.62 -3.46
C LYS A 56 17.95 -6.10 -3.59
#